data_AF-A0A0X3W9J8-F1
#
_entry.id   AF-A0A0X3W9J8-F1
#
_cell.length_a   1.000
_cell.length_b   1.000
_cell.length_c   1.000
_cell.angle_alpha   90.00
_cell.angle_beta   90.00
_cell.angle_gamma   90.00
#
_symmetry.space_group_name_H-M   'P 1'
#
loop_
_entity.id
_entity.type
_entity.pdbx_description
1 polymer ?
#
loop_
_entity_poly.entity_id
_entity_poly.type
_entity_poly.pdbx_seq_one_letter_code
_entity_poly.pdbx_strand_id
1 'polypeptide(L)'
;MQALVLLTSAPVYTHSSTAGARVIYALIDPRDHTHRYLGQTPAPTKTSLTQAVLKKRPTAHAVASWLREVRDAGHTPVVQVIREQVPAADAPRVLREELTARLAAGAPLLNEQGAAKGRKLHQERLTAQRAADKVAAWAEMADALLARVGGPLPPGTPTALRLPDPIWTQITQLPDTDRHQLSFTQRWQTRHEVDHLEEPLTETVDALFDELNGLHSYGAKEPRRQLHSQACSLALRWRRTDRAHLEQMIGLVPWCMYAAAPWYRIAKAGRLVENADQFIQWLGNTPAAHSLKTLTGEGDQLDLMLQHPHAYARLRPETCLLATAAAHCGLDIPAPLHGEARGMLADLLAAPMLTQPMADLLLRLDPAALRALGSDVAPGTDQRLGLPPGTTAQVLTDLTAQPAFANDRSLRHAAWRAAGRAPTVAVPDYYGWSGPAVPTMRVVSATLVHAGALQPPPSLTTTEYVTRAQRLLAPNFDTHAARWFAERQSPVSAAGSQRSLPDR
;
A
#
# COMPACT_ATOMS: atom_id res chain seq x y z
N MET A 1 -45.32 -54.74 -18.29
CA MET A 1 -44.87 -55.86 -19.13
C MET A 1 -45.30 -55.60 -20.56
N GLN A 2 -44.40 -55.09 -21.39
CA GLN A 2 -44.46 -55.19 -22.85
C GLN A 2 -43.03 -54.93 -23.34
N ALA A 3 -42.46 -55.97 -23.95
CA ALA A 3 -41.12 -55.96 -24.52
C ALA A 3 -41.17 -55.24 -25.87
N LEU A 4 -40.32 -54.23 -26.04
CA LEU A 4 -40.01 -53.66 -27.33
C LEU A 4 -38.56 -54.01 -27.68
N VAL A 5 -38.42 -54.98 -28.58
CA VAL A 5 -37.17 -55.31 -29.27
C VAL A 5 -36.91 -54.19 -30.28
N LEU A 6 -35.87 -53.40 -30.06
CA LEU A 6 -35.30 -52.52 -31.08
C LEU A 6 -33.83 -52.88 -31.25
N LEU A 7 -33.56 -53.38 -32.46
CA LEU A 7 -32.28 -53.79 -32.99
C LEU A 7 -31.23 -52.70 -32.79
N THR A 8 -30.24 -53.00 -31.95
CA THR A 8 -28.98 -52.27 -31.90
C THR A 8 -28.27 -52.46 -33.24
N SER A 9 -28.40 -51.45 -34.10
CA SER A 9 -27.50 -51.29 -35.25
C SER A 9 -26.11 -51.00 -34.68
N ALA A 10 -25.22 -51.99 -34.76
CA ALA A 10 -23.81 -51.79 -34.46
C ALA A 10 -23.29 -50.62 -35.31
N PRO A 11 -22.57 -49.65 -34.74
CA PRO A 11 -21.84 -48.71 -35.56
C PRO A 11 -20.87 -49.53 -36.41
N VAL A 12 -21.06 -49.44 -37.71
CA VAL A 12 -20.08 -49.88 -38.70
C VAL A 12 -18.77 -49.18 -38.34
N TYR A 13 -17.88 -49.92 -37.69
CA TYR A 13 -16.48 -49.56 -37.57
C TYR A 13 -15.96 -49.55 -39.00
N THR A 14 -16.03 -48.38 -39.63
CA THR A 14 -15.17 -48.10 -40.76
C THR A 14 -13.75 -48.25 -40.23
N HIS A 15 -13.06 -49.28 -40.71
CA HIS A 15 -11.61 -49.38 -40.59
C HIS A 15 -11.03 -48.12 -41.22
N SER A 16 -10.85 -47.08 -40.40
CA SER A 16 -10.07 -45.91 -40.74
C SER A 16 -8.64 -46.40 -40.88
N SER A 17 -8.25 -46.62 -42.13
CA SER A 17 -6.89 -46.66 -42.61
C SER A 17 -5.96 -45.87 -41.68
N THR A 18 -4.99 -46.57 -41.07
CA THR A 18 -3.87 -45.98 -40.32
C THR A 18 -3.00 -45.05 -41.19
N ALA A 19 -3.24 -44.99 -42.51
CA ALA A 19 -2.67 -43.99 -43.41
C ALA A 19 -3.27 -42.61 -43.10
N GLY A 20 -2.61 -41.87 -42.24
CA GLY A 20 -3.00 -40.51 -41.85
C GLY A 20 -2.82 -40.18 -40.37
N ALA A 21 -2.49 -41.15 -39.52
CA ALA A 21 -2.27 -40.89 -38.10
C ALA A 21 -0.97 -40.11 -37.83
N ARG A 22 -0.99 -39.23 -36.84
CA ARG A 22 0.15 -38.43 -36.37
C ARG A 22 0.46 -38.72 -34.91
N VAL A 23 1.72 -38.56 -34.57
CA VAL A 23 2.24 -38.60 -33.20
C VAL A 23 2.53 -37.17 -32.77
N ILE A 24 1.99 -36.78 -31.62
CA ILE A 24 2.38 -35.56 -30.93
C ILE A 24 3.53 -35.91 -29.99
N TYR A 25 4.67 -35.24 -30.14
CA TYR A 25 5.88 -35.52 -29.38
C TYR A 25 6.42 -34.26 -28.71
N ALA A 26 7.16 -34.44 -27.62
CA ALA A 26 7.94 -33.40 -26.97
C ALA A 26 9.45 -33.66 -27.18
N LEU A 27 10.22 -32.59 -27.34
CA LEU A 27 11.68 -32.62 -27.17
C LEU A 27 11.99 -32.12 -25.76
N ILE A 28 12.74 -32.95 -25.03
CA ILE A 28 13.14 -32.69 -23.65
C ILE A 28 14.64 -32.41 -23.63
N ASP A 29 15.04 -31.36 -22.93
CA ASP A 29 16.44 -31.08 -22.67
C ASP A 29 17.00 -32.10 -21.67
N PRO A 30 18.04 -32.86 -22.02
CA PRO A 30 18.56 -33.92 -21.18
C PRO A 30 19.34 -33.39 -19.96
N ARG A 31 19.66 -32.09 -19.93
CA ARG A 31 20.44 -31.47 -18.86
C ARG A 31 19.58 -31.11 -17.64
N ASP A 32 18.34 -30.70 -17.88
CA ASP A 32 17.40 -30.23 -16.84
C ASP A 32 16.03 -30.93 -16.89
N HIS A 33 15.85 -31.90 -17.80
CA HIS A 33 14.62 -32.65 -18.04
C HIS A 33 13.39 -31.80 -18.39
N THR A 34 13.58 -30.57 -18.87
CA THR A 34 12.47 -29.67 -19.22
C THR A 34 11.98 -29.88 -20.65
N HIS A 35 10.66 -29.75 -20.85
CA HIS A 35 10.07 -29.76 -22.19
C HIS A 35 10.41 -28.45 -22.92
N ARG A 36 11.12 -28.54 -24.05
CA ARG A 36 11.56 -27.38 -24.84
C ARG A 36 10.83 -27.23 -26.17
N TYR A 37 10.20 -28.27 -26.69
CA TYR A 37 9.45 -28.17 -27.95
C TYR A 37 8.34 -29.21 -28.00
N LEU A 38 7.20 -28.84 -28.58
CA LEU A 38 6.14 -29.78 -28.94
C LEU A 38 5.97 -29.79 -30.45
N GLY A 39 6.00 -30.98 -31.05
CA GLY A 39 5.84 -31.15 -32.48
C GLY A 39 4.82 -32.23 -32.82
N GLN A 40 4.51 -32.30 -34.11
CA GLN A 40 3.77 -33.42 -34.67
C GLN A 40 4.57 -34.03 -35.82
N THR A 41 4.48 -35.34 -35.97
CA THR A 41 5.05 -36.05 -37.12
C THR A 41 4.11 -37.19 -37.54
N PRO A 42 4.06 -37.58 -38.82
CA PRO A 42 3.39 -38.81 -39.21
C PRO A 42 3.92 -40.00 -38.40
N ALA A 43 3.04 -40.95 -38.03
CA ALA A 43 3.45 -42.16 -37.36
C ALA A 43 4.49 -42.92 -38.23
N PRO A 44 5.72 -43.15 -37.76
CA PRO A 44 6.75 -43.76 -38.59
C PRO A 44 6.46 -45.25 -38.78
N THR A 45 6.48 -45.73 -40.04
CA THR A 45 6.19 -47.13 -40.39
C THR A 45 7.42 -48.03 -40.45
N LYS A 46 8.64 -47.46 -40.56
CA LYS A 46 9.89 -48.23 -40.77
C LYS A 46 11.08 -47.80 -39.89
N THR A 47 10.98 -46.69 -39.16
CA THR A 47 12.08 -46.13 -38.35
C THR A 47 11.60 -45.79 -36.96
N SER A 48 12.49 -45.75 -35.96
CA SER A 48 12.10 -45.27 -34.63
C SER A 48 11.67 -43.80 -34.67
N LEU A 49 10.73 -43.42 -33.80
CA LEU A 49 10.24 -42.04 -33.70
C LEU A 49 11.37 -41.05 -33.44
N THR A 50 12.29 -41.41 -32.55
CA THR A 50 13.48 -40.62 -32.23
C THR A 50 14.31 -40.32 -33.47
N GLN A 51 14.59 -41.33 -34.31
CA GLN A 51 15.30 -41.12 -35.57
C GLN A 51 14.49 -40.28 -36.56
N ALA A 52 13.17 -40.48 -36.65
CA ALA A 52 12.31 -39.73 -37.56
C ALA A 52 12.23 -38.24 -37.20
N VAL A 53 12.24 -37.90 -35.91
CA VAL A 53 12.19 -36.53 -35.40
C VAL A 53 13.56 -35.85 -35.52
N LEU A 54 14.64 -36.50 -35.07
CA LEU A 54 15.96 -35.88 -35.02
C LEU A 54 16.64 -35.75 -36.40
N LYS A 55 16.23 -36.54 -37.41
CA LYS A 55 16.71 -36.36 -38.79
C LYS A 55 16.16 -35.11 -39.47
N LYS A 56 15.02 -34.58 -39.02
CA LYS A 56 14.44 -33.37 -39.62
C LYS A 56 15.21 -32.15 -39.15
N ARG A 57 15.66 -31.32 -40.09
CA ARG A 57 16.20 -29.99 -39.76
C ARG A 57 15.03 -29.10 -39.26
N PRO A 58 15.13 -28.51 -38.07
CA PRO A 58 14.12 -27.58 -37.60
C PRO A 58 14.08 -26.36 -38.50
N THR A 59 12.88 -25.91 -38.86
CA THR A 59 12.67 -24.67 -39.62
C THR A 59 12.69 -23.42 -38.73
N ALA A 60 12.36 -23.57 -37.44
CA ALA A 60 12.37 -22.47 -36.48
C ALA A 60 13.79 -22.23 -35.93
N HIS A 61 14.27 -21.00 -36.03
CA HIS A 61 15.63 -20.62 -35.62
C HIS A 61 15.91 -20.93 -34.14
N ALA A 62 14.96 -20.66 -33.23
CA ALA A 62 15.12 -20.91 -31.79
C ALA A 62 15.36 -22.40 -31.46
N VAL A 63 14.60 -23.30 -32.11
CA VAL A 63 14.77 -24.75 -31.94
C VAL A 63 16.09 -25.22 -32.53
N ALA A 64 16.50 -24.67 -33.68
CA ALA A 64 17.79 -24.99 -34.31
C ALA A 64 19.00 -24.51 -33.48
N SER A 65 18.91 -23.34 -32.85
CA SER A 65 19.95 -22.83 -31.93
C SER A 65 20.09 -23.72 -30.71
N TRP A 66 18.97 -23.98 -30.02
CA TRP A 66 18.96 -24.84 -28.84
C TRP A 66 19.48 -26.26 -29.14
N LEU A 67 19.09 -26.86 -30.27
CA LEU A 67 19.61 -28.17 -30.69
C LEU A 67 21.11 -28.17 -30.97
N ARG A 68 21.69 -27.04 -31.37
CA ARG A 68 23.13 -26.88 -31.53
C ARG A 68 23.79 -26.81 -30.16
N GLU A 69 23.28 -25.99 -29.24
CA GLU A 69 23.79 -25.88 -27.87
C GLU A 69 23.79 -27.23 -27.13
N VAL A 70 22.70 -28.01 -27.24
CA VAL A 70 22.62 -29.35 -26.63
C VAL A 70 23.67 -30.30 -27.21
N ARG A 71 23.94 -30.20 -28.52
CA ARG A 71 24.95 -31.03 -29.21
C ARG A 71 26.37 -30.60 -28.88
N ASP A 72 26.63 -29.30 -28.82
CA ASP A 72 27.93 -28.74 -28.45
C ASP A 72 28.30 -29.12 -27.01
N ALA A 73 27.28 -29.31 -26.15
CA ALA A 73 27.42 -29.88 -24.81
C ALA A 73 27.55 -31.42 -24.79
N GLY A 74 27.64 -32.09 -25.94
CA GLY A 74 27.79 -33.55 -26.05
C GLY A 74 26.50 -34.36 -25.79
N HIS A 75 25.34 -33.71 -25.76
CA HIS A 75 24.06 -34.36 -25.48
C HIS A 75 23.15 -34.46 -26.73
N THR A 76 22.10 -35.28 -26.62
CA THR A 76 21.02 -35.39 -27.61
C THR A 76 19.68 -35.26 -26.89
N PRO A 77 18.72 -34.47 -27.40
CA PRO A 77 17.44 -34.32 -26.72
C PRO A 77 16.62 -35.61 -26.73
N VAL A 78 15.89 -35.81 -25.64
CA VAL A 78 15.00 -36.96 -25.49
C VAL A 78 13.70 -36.66 -26.21
N VAL A 79 13.28 -37.59 -27.07
CA VAL A 79 11.99 -37.53 -27.76
C VAL A 79 10.97 -38.30 -26.93
N GLN A 80 10.00 -37.60 -26.35
CA GLN A 80 8.91 -38.22 -25.60
C GLN A 80 7.61 -38.18 -26.41
N VAL A 81 6.91 -39.31 -26.48
CA VAL A 81 5.57 -39.37 -27.03
C VAL A 81 4.60 -38.74 -26.05
N ILE A 82 3.81 -37.78 -26.52
CA ILE A 82 2.75 -37.15 -25.73
C ILE A 82 1.39 -37.78 -26.05
N ARG A 83 1.09 -37.93 -27.34
CA ARG A 83 -0.09 -38.67 -27.82
C ARG A 83 0.23 -39.44 -29.08
N GLU A 84 -0.29 -40.66 -29.15
CA GLU A 84 -0.18 -41.54 -30.31
C GLU A 84 -1.49 -41.53 -31.11
N GLN A 85 -1.37 -41.95 -32.37
CA GLN A 85 -2.51 -42.23 -33.26
C GLN A 85 -3.53 -41.09 -33.41
N VAL A 86 -3.07 -39.83 -33.35
CA VAL A 86 -3.96 -38.68 -33.53
C VAL A 86 -4.35 -38.55 -35.01
N PRO A 87 -5.64 -38.51 -35.37
CA PRO A 87 -6.05 -38.30 -36.76
C PRO A 87 -5.41 -37.05 -37.35
N ALA A 88 -4.91 -37.09 -38.60
CA ALA A 88 -4.22 -35.95 -39.22
C ALA A 88 -5.04 -34.66 -39.20
N ALA A 89 -6.36 -34.75 -39.35
CA ALA A 89 -7.27 -33.61 -39.30
C ALA A 89 -7.32 -32.94 -37.91
N ASP A 90 -7.22 -33.74 -36.84
CA ASP A 90 -7.24 -33.27 -35.45
C ASP A 90 -5.88 -32.85 -34.91
N ALA A 91 -4.79 -33.35 -35.51
CA ALA A 91 -3.45 -33.17 -34.99
C ALA A 91 -3.03 -31.69 -34.76
N PRO A 92 -3.39 -30.70 -35.60
CA PRO A 92 -3.15 -29.29 -35.30
C PRO A 92 -3.91 -28.79 -34.05
N ARG A 93 -5.16 -29.21 -33.86
CA ARG A 93 -5.98 -28.84 -32.69
C ARG A 93 -5.40 -29.45 -31.42
N VAL A 94 -5.11 -30.76 -31.43
CA VAL A 94 -4.52 -31.48 -30.29
C VAL A 94 -3.14 -30.92 -29.93
N LEU A 95 -2.28 -30.64 -30.93
CA LEU A 95 -0.99 -29.99 -30.68
C LEU A 95 -1.17 -28.63 -29.99
N ARG A 96 -2.16 -27.84 -30.40
CA ARG A 96 -2.45 -26.53 -29.81
C ARG A 96 -2.97 -26.65 -28.37
N GLU A 97 -3.79 -27.67 -28.08
CA GLU A 97 -4.25 -27.98 -26.72
C GLU A 97 -3.09 -28.37 -25.81
N GLU A 98 -2.21 -29.26 -26.27
CA GLU A 98 -1.01 -29.70 -25.53
C GLU A 98 0.00 -28.56 -25.31
N LEU A 99 0.18 -27.69 -26.31
CA LEU A 99 0.97 -26.45 -26.19
C LEU A 99 0.37 -25.52 -25.13
N THR A 100 -0.94 -25.31 -25.18
CA THR A 100 -1.65 -24.43 -24.24
C THR A 100 -1.55 -24.96 -22.81
N ALA A 101 -1.75 -26.26 -22.61
CA ALA A 101 -1.67 -26.89 -21.29
C ALA A 101 -0.27 -26.79 -20.67
N ARG A 102 0.78 -27.08 -21.44
CA ARG A 102 2.17 -26.99 -20.96
C ARG A 102 2.63 -25.55 -20.72
N LEU A 103 2.27 -24.61 -21.60
CA LEU A 103 2.54 -23.20 -21.36
C LEU A 103 1.81 -22.70 -20.11
N ALA A 104 0.54 -23.08 -19.91
CA ALA A 104 -0.20 -22.73 -18.69
C ALA A 104 0.48 -23.30 -17.42
N ALA A 105 1.13 -24.45 -17.53
CA ALA A 105 1.94 -25.06 -16.46
C ALA A 105 3.35 -24.44 -16.30
N GLY A 106 3.74 -23.47 -17.14
CA GLY A 106 5.03 -22.78 -17.06
C GLY A 106 6.19 -23.46 -17.81
N ALA A 107 5.92 -24.41 -18.71
CA ALA A 107 6.98 -25.06 -19.48
C ALA A 107 7.64 -24.06 -20.47
N PRO A 108 8.98 -23.96 -20.53
CA PRO A 108 9.71 -23.02 -21.38
C PRO A 108 9.83 -23.53 -22.83
N LEU A 109 8.70 -23.57 -23.54
CA LEU A 109 8.62 -24.12 -24.89
C LEU A 109 9.17 -23.12 -25.92
N LEU A 110 9.85 -23.61 -26.96
CA LEU A 110 10.48 -22.78 -27.99
C LEU A 110 9.54 -22.43 -29.15
N ASN A 111 8.35 -23.06 -29.21
CA ASN A 111 7.36 -22.85 -30.26
C ASN A 111 6.06 -22.20 -29.74
N GLU A 112 6.20 -21.23 -28.84
CA GLU A 112 5.06 -20.59 -28.17
C GLU A 112 4.14 -19.80 -29.10
N GLN A 113 4.60 -19.44 -30.30
CA GLN A 113 3.88 -18.54 -31.23
C GLN A 113 2.44 -18.97 -31.53
N GLY A 114 2.07 -20.25 -31.37
CA GLY A 114 0.72 -20.77 -31.60
C GLY A 114 -0.26 -20.74 -30.41
N ALA A 115 0.17 -20.39 -29.18
CA ALA A 115 -0.60 -20.63 -27.96
C ALA A 115 -0.67 -19.43 -26.98
N ALA A 116 -1.10 -18.27 -27.48
CA ALA A 116 -1.31 -17.05 -26.68
C ALA A 116 -2.17 -17.26 -25.42
N LYS A 117 -3.18 -18.15 -25.48
CA LYS A 117 -4.03 -18.51 -24.34
C LYS A 117 -3.23 -19.14 -23.18
N GLY A 118 -2.25 -20.00 -23.49
CA GLY A 118 -1.40 -20.65 -22.48
C GLY A 118 -0.51 -19.65 -21.75
N ARG A 119 0.11 -18.70 -22.49
CA ARG A 119 0.87 -17.59 -21.89
C ARG A 119 0.01 -16.72 -20.99
N LYS A 120 -1.20 -16.36 -21.45
CA LYS A 120 -2.15 -15.58 -20.65
C LYS A 120 -2.48 -16.29 -19.34
N LEU A 121 -2.82 -17.58 -19.39
CA LEU A 121 -3.12 -18.37 -18.19
C LEU A 121 -1.93 -18.49 -17.23
N HIS A 122 -0.72 -18.68 -17.76
CA HIS A 122 0.49 -18.70 -16.93
C HIS A 122 0.75 -17.34 -16.27
N GLN A 123 0.62 -16.25 -17.03
CA GLN A 123 0.76 -14.89 -16.51
C GLN A 123 -0.30 -14.58 -15.44
N GLU A 124 -1.55 -15.00 -15.65
CA GLU A 124 -2.63 -14.88 -14.68
C GLU A 124 -2.31 -15.66 -13.39
N ARG A 125 -1.80 -16.90 -13.50
CA ARG A 125 -1.35 -17.69 -12.34
C ARG A 125 -0.20 -17.04 -11.60
N LEU A 126 0.83 -16.56 -12.30
CA LEU A 126 1.96 -15.85 -11.67
C LEU A 126 1.49 -14.56 -10.99
N THR A 127 0.55 -13.85 -11.59
CA THR A 127 -0.02 -12.62 -11.02
C THR A 127 -0.85 -12.93 -9.78
N ALA A 128 -1.68 -13.99 -9.83
CA ALA A 128 -2.46 -14.46 -8.70
C ALA A 128 -1.57 -14.97 -7.56
N GLN A 129 -0.50 -15.70 -7.87
CA GLN A 129 0.48 -16.16 -6.90
C GLN A 129 1.17 -14.97 -6.23
N ARG A 130 1.69 -14.01 -7.01
CA ARG A 130 2.29 -12.78 -6.46
C ARG A 130 1.33 -12.00 -5.57
N ALA A 131 0.04 -11.94 -5.95
CA ALA A 131 -0.98 -11.31 -5.13
C ALA A 131 -1.21 -12.09 -3.82
N ALA A 132 -1.26 -13.41 -3.86
CA ALA A 132 -1.39 -14.26 -2.69
C ALA A 132 -0.17 -14.15 -1.75
N ASP A 133 1.04 -14.21 -2.31
CA ASP A 133 2.30 -14.04 -1.56
C ASP A 133 2.36 -12.66 -0.88
N LYS A 134 1.88 -11.63 -1.58
CA LYS A 134 1.81 -10.27 -1.03
C LYS A 134 0.79 -10.16 0.11
N VAL A 135 -0.37 -10.81 0.00
CA VAL A 135 -1.36 -10.87 1.08
C VAL A 135 -0.78 -11.60 2.29
N ALA A 136 -0.14 -12.76 2.08
CA ALA A 136 0.49 -13.52 3.16
C ALA A 136 1.60 -12.70 3.86
N ALA A 137 2.44 -12.00 3.10
CA ALA A 137 3.47 -11.13 3.63
C ALA A 137 2.90 -9.96 4.47
N TRP A 138 1.77 -9.38 4.05
CA TRP A 138 1.10 -8.34 4.85
C TRP A 138 0.53 -8.90 6.14
N ALA A 139 -0.07 -10.09 6.12
CA ALA A 139 -0.59 -10.76 7.32
C ALA A 139 0.54 -11.04 8.32
N GLU A 140 1.65 -11.63 7.86
CA GLU A 140 2.84 -11.90 8.67
C GLU A 140 3.37 -10.62 9.34
N MET A 141 3.51 -9.54 8.56
CA MET A 141 3.96 -8.26 9.10
C MET A 141 2.94 -7.64 10.06
N ALA A 142 1.65 -7.77 9.80
CA ALA A 142 0.60 -7.26 10.70
C ALA A 142 0.73 -7.87 12.09
N ASP A 143 0.79 -9.20 12.16
CA ASP A 143 0.86 -9.94 13.42
C ASP A 143 2.21 -9.71 14.13
N ALA A 144 3.32 -9.70 13.39
CA ALA A 144 4.65 -9.43 13.96
C ALA A 144 4.74 -8.01 14.55
N LEU A 145 4.17 -7.02 13.86
CA LEU A 145 4.14 -5.64 14.33
C LEU A 145 3.22 -5.48 15.55
N LEU A 146 2.03 -6.09 15.51
CA LEU A 146 1.10 -6.05 16.64
C LEU A 146 1.74 -6.66 17.89
N ALA A 147 2.40 -7.80 17.75
CA ALA A 147 3.11 -8.47 18.84
C ALA A 147 4.28 -7.65 19.39
N ARG A 148 5.00 -6.89 18.55
CA ARG A 148 6.17 -6.10 18.98
C ARG A 148 5.86 -4.70 19.49
N VAL A 149 4.87 -4.04 18.92
CA VAL A 149 4.57 -2.62 19.17
C VAL A 149 3.29 -2.45 19.99
N GLY A 150 2.44 -3.47 20.07
CA GLY A 150 1.21 -3.44 20.88
C GLY A 150 0.02 -2.73 20.22
N GLY A 151 0.13 -2.37 18.94
CA GLY A 151 -0.97 -1.80 18.15
C GLY A 151 -0.93 -0.27 18.02
N PRO A 152 -2.06 0.36 17.65
CA PRO A 152 -2.16 1.81 17.51
C PRO A 152 -1.78 2.54 18.78
N LEU A 153 -1.15 3.71 18.64
CA LEU A 153 -0.98 4.65 19.74
C LEU A 153 -2.35 4.93 20.38
N PRO A 154 -2.55 4.73 21.70
CA PRO A 154 -3.83 5.02 22.33
C PRO A 154 -4.20 6.50 22.19
N PRO A 155 -5.50 6.84 22.17
CA PRO A 155 -5.92 8.23 22.25
C PRO A 155 -5.43 8.85 23.57
N GLY A 156 -5.13 10.15 23.53
CA GLY A 156 -4.75 10.87 24.74
C GLY A 156 -5.94 11.06 25.69
N THR A 157 -5.68 11.26 26.97
CA THR A 157 -6.69 11.53 28.01
C THR A 157 -7.61 12.73 27.72
N PRO A 158 -7.23 13.77 26.96
CA PRO A 158 -8.14 14.85 26.58
C PRO A 158 -8.75 14.69 25.18
N THR A 159 -9.09 13.48 24.71
CA THR A 159 -9.88 13.32 23.46
C THR A 159 -11.33 13.79 23.59
N ALA A 160 -11.79 14.22 24.76
CA ALA A 160 -13.08 14.90 24.87
C ALA A 160 -12.96 16.31 24.28
N LEU A 161 -13.30 16.44 22.99
CA LEU A 161 -13.64 17.72 22.38
C LEU A 161 -14.68 18.40 23.28
N ARG A 162 -14.52 19.68 23.63
CA ARG A 162 -15.63 20.43 24.20
C ARG A 162 -16.30 21.24 23.10
N LEU A 163 -17.56 20.94 22.83
CA LEU A 163 -18.36 21.73 21.90
C LEU A 163 -18.82 22.98 22.62
N PRO A 164 -18.56 24.20 22.13
CA PRO A 164 -19.14 25.41 22.69
C PRO A 164 -20.67 25.33 22.81
N ASP A 165 -21.23 25.91 23.88
CA ASP A 165 -22.68 25.91 24.16
C ASP A 165 -23.57 26.38 23.00
N PRO A 166 -23.17 27.39 22.18
CA PRO A 166 -23.96 27.78 21.01
C PRO A 166 -24.13 26.66 19.97
N ILE A 167 -23.08 25.86 19.75
CA ILE A 167 -23.11 24.73 18.80
C ILE A 167 -23.92 23.60 19.39
N TRP A 168 -23.75 23.33 20.69
CA TRP A 168 -24.55 22.33 21.36
C TRP A 168 -26.05 22.66 21.25
N THR A 169 -26.41 23.93 21.43
CA THR A 169 -27.78 24.42 21.24
C THR A 169 -28.28 24.14 19.82
N GLN A 170 -27.46 24.38 18.79
CA GLN A 170 -27.83 24.08 17.40
C GLN A 170 -27.91 22.57 17.12
N ILE A 171 -27.02 21.75 17.69
CA ILE A 171 -27.10 20.29 17.59
C ILE A 171 -28.43 19.78 18.14
N THR A 172 -28.88 20.33 19.28
CA THR A 172 -30.18 19.95 19.86
C THR A 172 -31.38 20.38 18.99
N GLN A 173 -31.21 21.37 18.12
CA GLN A 173 -32.23 21.84 17.16
C GLN A 173 -32.26 21.02 15.85
N LEU A 174 -31.19 20.27 15.58
CA LEU A 174 -31.26 18.91 15.02
C LEU A 174 -32.67 18.31 14.71
N PRO A 175 -33.01 17.69 13.56
CA PRO A 175 -34.17 16.74 13.49
C PRO A 175 -33.80 15.27 13.76
N ASP A 176 -34.36 14.60 14.78
CA ASP A 176 -33.83 13.32 15.37
C ASP A 176 -34.10 12.14 14.44
N THR A 177 -33.31 12.05 13.38
CA THR A 177 -33.61 11.23 12.22
C THR A 177 -32.36 10.55 11.72
N ASP A 178 -32.34 9.22 11.80
CA ASP A 178 -31.30 8.43 11.15
C ASP A 178 -31.44 8.55 9.64
N ARG A 179 -30.60 9.39 9.02
CA ARG A 179 -30.61 9.67 7.58
C ARG A 179 -30.45 8.42 6.71
N HIS A 180 -29.90 7.33 7.25
CA HIS A 180 -29.76 6.07 6.51
C HIS A 180 -31.09 5.32 6.36
N GLN A 181 -32.06 5.59 7.24
CA GLN A 181 -33.41 5.01 7.18
C GLN A 181 -34.35 5.82 6.27
N LEU A 182 -33.96 7.03 5.88
CA LEU A 182 -34.72 7.88 4.98
C LEU A 182 -34.63 7.40 3.52
N SER A 183 -35.72 7.54 2.78
CA SER A 183 -35.71 7.41 1.31
C SER A 183 -34.84 8.50 0.66
N PHE A 184 -34.44 8.33 -0.60
CA PHE A 184 -33.63 9.33 -1.33
C PHE A 184 -34.26 10.73 -1.30
N THR A 185 -35.57 10.83 -1.55
CA THR A 185 -36.31 12.11 -1.57
C THR A 185 -36.35 12.76 -0.18
N GLN A 186 -36.55 11.96 0.87
CA GLN A 186 -36.50 12.45 2.26
C GLN A 186 -35.09 12.90 2.63
N ARG A 187 -34.05 12.14 2.27
CA ARG A 187 -32.65 12.57 2.46
C ARG A 187 -32.37 13.90 1.77
N TRP A 188 -32.89 14.10 0.56
CA TRP A 188 -32.71 15.35 -0.19
C TRP A 188 -33.43 16.54 0.46
N GLN A 189 -34.62 16.34 1.00
CA GLN A 189 -35.38 17.38 1.72
C GLN A 189 -34.74 17.71 3.08
N THR A 190 -34.39 16.69 3.86
CA THR A 190 -33.65 16.84 5.12
C THR A 190 -32.28 17.47 4.90
N ARG A 191 -31.64 17.26 3.74
CA ARG A 191 -30.37 17.91 3.40
C ARG A 191 -30.51 19.44 3.39
N HIS A 192 -31.53 19.99 2.73
CA HIS A 192 -31.71 21.46 2.68
C HIS A 192 -32.02 22.09 4.04
N GLU A 193 -32.84 21.43 4.86
CA GLU A 193 -33.18 21.91 6.22
C GLU A 193 -31.98 21.83 7.16
N VAL A 194 -31.16 20.80 6.98
CA VAL A 194 -30.04 20.57 7.85
C VAL A 194 -28.77 21.27 7.37
N ASP A 195 -28.61 21.59 6.08
CA ASP A 195 -27.48 22.39 5.59
C ASP A 195 -27.41 23.75 6.32
N HIS A 196 -28.55 24.35 6.69
CA HIS A 196 -28.62 25.59 7.50
C HIS A 196 -28.27 25.39 8.99
N LEU A 197 -28.55 24.21 9.56
CA LEU A 197 -28.22 23.87 10.95
C LEU A 197 -26.81 23.25 11.06
N GLU A 198 -26.28 22.73 9.95
CA GLU A 198 -24.93 22.24 9.75
C GLU A 198 -23.94 23.38 9.52
N GLU A 199 -24.35 24.58 9.08
CA GLU A 199 -23.45 25.71 8.83
C GLU A 199 -22.63 26.10 10.08
N PRO A 200 -23.20 26.27 11.29
CA PRO A 200 -22.42 26.54 12.50
C PRO A 200 -21.57 25.36 13.00
N LEU A 201 -22.04 24.13 12.77
CA LEU A 201 -21.29 22.90 13.01
C LEU A 201 -20.08 22.83 12.08
N THR A 202 -20.30 23.16 10.81
CA THR A 202 -19.31 23.25 9.74
C THR A 202 -18.27 24.31 10.09
N GLU A 203 -18.68 25.46 10.60
CA GLU A 203 -17.77 26.52 11.05
C GLU A 203 -16.93 26.11 12.28
N THR A 204 -17.52 25.37 13.22
CA THR A 204 -16.81 24.83 14.39
C THR A 204 -15.79 23.77 13.99
N VAL A 205 -16.23 22.88 13.12
CA VAL A 205 -15.41 21.83 12.54
C VAL A 205 -14.32 22.45 11.67
N ASP A 206 -14.58 23.57 10.98
CA ASP A 206 -13.58 24.38 10.28
C ASP A 206 -12.59 25.05 11.25
N ALA A 207 -13.02 25.52 12.42
CA ALA A 207 -12.12 26.04 13.45
C ALA A 207 -11.23 24.94 14.06
N LEU A 208 -11.80 23.75 14.32
CA LEU A 208 -11.07 22.52 14.62
C LEU A 208 -10.02 22.26 13.54
N PHE A 209 -10.39 22.42 12.26
CA PHE A 209 -9.45 22.25 11.16
C PHE A 209 -8.42 23.34 11.06
N ASP A 210 -8.71 24.57 11.42
CA ASP A 210 -7.74 25.65 11.38
C ASP A 210 -6.72 25.50 12.53
N GLU A 211 -7.10 24.94 13.68
CA GLU A 211 -6.15 24.52 14.73
C GLU A 211 -5.31 23.32 14.29
N LEU A 212 -5.95 22.28 13.74
CA LEU A 212 -5.25 21.16 13.12
C LEU A 212 -4.32 21.67 11.99
N ASN A 213 -4.73 22.61 11.15
CA ASN A 213 -3.92 23.24 10.10
C ASN A 213 -2.83 24.19 10.66
N GLY A 214 -3.02 24.73 11.86
CA GLY A 214 -2.01 25.51 12.57
C GLY A 214 -0.91 24.62 13.16
N LEU A 215 -1.30 23.43 13.65
CA LEU A 215 -0.40 22.39 14.17
C LEU A 215 0.24 21.53 13.05
N HIS A 216 -0.38 21.55 11.88
CA HIS A 216 0.00 20.77 10.71
C HIS A 216 -0.11 21.63 9.47
N SER A 217 0.96 21.75 8.69
CA SER A 217 0.84 22.25 7.33
C SER A 217 0.11 21.23 6.43
N TYR A 218 -1.17 20.95 6.67
CA TYR A 218 -1.93 19.92 5.95
C TYR A 218 -1.98 20.19 4.44
N GLY A 219 -1.89 21.45 4.02
CA GLY A 219 -1.66 21.91 2.63
C GLY A 219 -2.73 21.54 1.59
N ALA A 220 -3.49 20.46 1.82
CA ALA A 220 -4.45 19.86 0.91
C ALA A 220 -5.85 19.97 1.48
N LYS A 221 -6.80 20.40 0.64
CA LYS A 221 -8.21 20.60 1.00
C LYS A 221 -8.96 19.28 1.25
N GLU A 222 -8.48 18.18 0.70
CA GLU A 222 -9.23 16.91 0.65
C GLU A 222 -9.30 16.16 2.00
N PRO A 223 -8.21 15.95 2.75
CA PRO A 223 -8.29 15.35 4.09
C PRO A 223 -9.15 16.18 5.05
N ARG A 224 -9.08 17.52 4.94
CA ARG A 224 -9.93 18.45 5.70
C ARG A 224 -11.41 18.17 5.44
N ARG A 225 -11.81 18.10 4.17
CA ARG A 225 -13.21 17.79 3.79
C ARG A 225 -13.68 16.43 4.27
N GLN A 226 -12.80 15.42 4.26
CA GLN A 226 -13.15 14.09 4.73
C GLN A 226 -13.36 14.09 6.25
N LEU A 227 -12.39 14.55 7.03
CA LEU A 227 -12.54 14.71 8.48
C LEU A 227 -13.80 15.52 8.83
N HIS A 228 -14.04 16.61 8.09
CA HIS A 228 -15.25 17.44 8.22
C HIS A 228 -16.52 16.62 8.05
N SER A 229 -16.63 15.93 6.91
CA SER A 229 -17.77 15.08 6.61
C SER A 229 -17.97 14.01 7.66
N GLN A 230 -16.90 13.45 8.24
CA GLN A 230 -17.02 12.41 9.24
C GLN A 230 -17.52 12.95 10.59
N ALA A 231 -16.97 14.08 11.04
CA ALA A 231 -17.40 14.75 12.29
C ALA A 231 -18.86 15.19 12.22
N CYS A 232 -19.28 15.85 11.13
CA CYS A 232 -20.66 16.26 10.93
C CYS A 232 -21.60 15.04 10.89
N SER A 233 -21.21 13.97 10.18
CA SER A 233 -22.02 12.75 10.12
C SER A 233 -22.25 12.13 11.49
N LEU A 234 -21.25 12.11 12.38
CA LEU A 234 -21.42 11.62 13.77
C LEU A 234 -22.39 12.50 14.56
N ALA A 235 -22.23 13.82 14.47
CA ALA A 235 -23.11 14.79 15.14
C ALA A 235 -24.58 14.67 14.71
N LEU A 236 -24.82 14.26 13.47
CA LEU A 236 -26.15 14.11 12.90
C LEU A 236 -26.83 12.79 13.28
N ARG A 237 -26.05 11.74 13.55
CA ARG A 237 -26.56 10.37 13.72
C ARG A 237 -26.94 10.03 15.16
N TRP A 238 -26.25 10.59 16.15
CA TRP A 238 -26.50 10.25 17.56
C TRP A 238 -27.53 11.11 18.26
N ARG A 239 -28.34 10.44 19.09
CA ARG A 239 -29.35 11.04 19.96
C ARG A 239 -28.74 12.17 20.78
N ARG A 240 -29.24 13.39 20.56
CA ARG A 240 -28.68 14.68 21.02
C ARG A 240 -28.80 14.96 22.51
N THR A 241 -28.96 13.93 23.31
CA THR A 241 -29.19 14.08 24.74
C THR A 241 -27.90 13.88 25.55
N ASP A 242 -26.89 13.19 24.99
CA ASP A 242 -25.62 12.95 25.67
C ASP A 242 -24.47 13.75 25.04
N ARG A 243 -24.24 14.94 25.59
CA ARG A 243 -23.17 15.84 25.16
C ARG A 243 -21.80 15.21 25.30
N ALA A 244 -21.51 14.62 26.47
CA ALA A 244 -20.20 14.08 26.78
C ALA A 244 -19.82 12.92 25.86
N HIS A 245 -20.79 12.07 25.53
CA HIS A 245 -20.57 10.97 24.61
C HIS A 245 -20.33 11.45 23.16
N LEU A 246 -21.11 12.42 22.67
CA LEU A 246 -20.89 12.97 21.32
C LEU A 246 -19.54 13.68 21.19
N GLU A 247 -19.21 14.49 22.19
CA GLU A 247 -17.92 15.17 22.34
C GLU A 247 -16.75 14.17 22.28
N GLN A 248 -16.86 13.07 23.01
CA GLN A 248 -15.87 12.00 22.97
C GLN A 248 -15.76 11.35 21.58
N MET A 249 -16.87 11.06 20.91
CA MET A 249 -16.84 10.42 19.58
C MET A 249 -16.23 11.33 18.51
N ILE A 250 -16.63 12.59 18.45
CA ILE A 250 -16.07 13.54 17.47
C ILE A 250 -14.57 13.73 17.72
N GLY A 251 -14.14 13.83 18.98
CA GLY A 251 -12.73 13.95 19.33
C GLY A 251 -11.89 12.71 18.98
N LEU A 252 -12.49 11.54 18.79
CA LEU A 252 -11.80 10.34 18.31
C LEU A 252 -11.62 10.28 16.79
N VAL A 253 -12.31 11.10 16.00
CA VAL A 253 -12.25 11.06 14.53
C VAL A 253 -10.83 11.22 13.99
N PRO A 254 -10.04 12.25 14.38
CA PRO A 254 -8.66 12.39 13.89
C PRO A 254 -7.78 11.22 14.33
N TRP A 255 -7.98 10.73 15.55
CA TRP A 255 -7.27 9.56 16.05
C TRP A 255 -7.54 8.30 15.22
N CYS A 256 -8.81 8.01 14.90
CA CYS A 256 -9.19 6.89 14.04
C CYS A 256 -8.51 6.98 12.68
N MET A 257 -8.51 8.16 12.06
CA MET A 257 -8.01 8.37 10.70
C MET A 257 -6.47 8.38 10.61
N TYR A 258 -5.76 8.83 11.65
CA TYR A 258 -4.30 8.99 11.58
C TYR A 258 -3.50 7.97 12.41
N ALA A 259 -4.08 7.45 13.50
CA ALA A 259 -3.42 6.49 14.38
C ALA A 259 -3.91 5.06 14.17
N ALA A 260 -5.23 4.84 14.07
CA ALA A 260 -5.80 3.50 13.91
C ALA A 260 -5.83 3.02 12.45
N ALA A 261 -6.13 3.90 11.49
CA ALA A 261 -6.25 3.56 10.07
C ALA A 261 -5.02 2.85 9.48
N PRO A 262 -3.75 3.23 9.78
CA PRO A 262 -2.59 2.53 9.24
C PRO A 262 -2.59 1.05 9.65
N TRP A 263 -2.95 0.74 10.90
CA TRP A 263 -3.04 -0.62 11.41
C TRP A 263 -4.19 -1.40 10.77
N TYR A 264 -5.36 -0.79 10.65
CA TYR A 264 -6.49 -1.39 9.95
C TYR A 264 -6.13 -1.75 8.49
N ARG A 265 -5.42 -0.85 7.80
CA ARG A 265 -5.03 -1.05 6.41
C ARG A 265 -3.96 -2.14 6.25
N ILE A 266 -3.02 -2.27 7.19
CA ILE A 266 -2.09 -3.40 7.23
C ILE A 266 -2.86 -4.72 7.40
N ALA A 267 -3.76 -4.80 8.38
CA ALA A 267 -4.56 -6.00 8.64
C ALA A 267 -5.47 -6.36 7.45
N LYS A 268 -6.10 -5.36 6.83
CA LYS A 268 -6.96 -5.52 5.64
C LYS A 268 -6.16 -5.94 4.41
N ALA A 269 -4.95 -5.41 4.22
CA ALA A 269 -4.05 -5.84 3.14
C ALA A 269 -3.62 -7.31 3.32
N GLY A 270 -3.47 -7.76 4.58
CA GLY A 270 -3.23 -9.15 4.94
C GLY A 270 -4.47 -10.05 4.92
N ARG A 271 -5.67 -9.50 4.63
CA ARG A 271 -6.96 -10.19 4.77
C ARG A 271 -7.19 -10.83 6.15
N LEU A 272 -6.62 -10.24 7.19
CA LEU A 272 -6.88 -10.63 8.58
C LEU A 272 -8.24 -10.10 9.07
N VAL A 273 -8.70 -9.02 8.46
CA VAL A 273 -9.93 -8.31 8.81
C VAL A 273 -10.62 -7.82 7.53
N GLU A 274 -11.95 -7.82 7.54
CA GLU A 274 -12.79 -7.33 6.44
C GLU A 274 -13.47 -5.99 6.80
N ASN A 275 -13.75 -5.80 8.09
CA ASN A 275 -14.51 -4.68 8.65
C ASN A 275 -13.97 -4.24 10.03
N ALA A 276 -14.53 -3.15 10.57
CA ALA A 276 -14.11 -2.56 11.83
C ALA A 276 -14.27 -3.50 13.04
N ASP A 277 -15.34 -4.30 13.11
CA ASP A 277 -15.57 -5.22 14.24
C ASP A 277 -14.50 -6.32 14.32
N GLN A 278 -14.16 -6.92 13.18
CA GLN A 278 -13.07 -7.89 13.09
C GLN A 278 -11.73 -7.25 13.43
N PHE A 279 -11.52 -5.98 13.06
CA PHE A 279 -10.32 -5.24 13.45
C PHE A 279 -10.21 -5.01 14.95
N ILE A 280 -11.30 -4.64 15.61
CA ILE A 280 -11.34 -4.50 17.08
C ILE A 280 -11.05 -5.84 17.76
N GLN A 281 -11.59 -6.94 17.23
CA GLN A 281 -11.31 -8.29 17.74
C GLN A 281 -9.85 -8.68 17.54
N TRP A 282 -9.27 -8.42 16.36
CA TRP A 282 -7.86 -8.67 16.05
C TRP A 282 -6.92 -7.89 16.96
N LEU A 283 -7.25 -6.64 17.29
CA LEU A 283 -6.52 -5.83 18.28
C LEU A 283 -6.63 -6.36 19.72
N GLY A 284 -7.54 -7.29 20.01
CA GLY A 284 -7.69 -7.94 21.31
C GLY A 284 -8.01 -6.99 22.46
N ASN A 285 -7.26 -7.12 23.56
CA ASN A 285 -7.46 -6.32 24.79
C ASN A 285 -6.59 -5.06 24.86
N THR A 286 -6.16 -4.52 23.72
CA THR A 286 -5.34 -3.30 23.69
C THR A 286 -6.16 -2.06 24.09
N PRO A 287 -5.52 -1.00 24.63
CA PRO A 287 -6.21 0.27 24.90
C PRO A 287 -6.91 0.85 23.66
N ALA A 288 -6.29 0.73 22.48
CA ALA A 288 -6.88 1.14 21.21
C ALA A 288 -8.19 0.39 20.88
N ALA A 289 -8.25 -0.92 21.12
CA ALA A 289 -9.47 -1.70 20.94
C ALA A 289 -10.61 -1.20 21.85
N HIS A 290 -10.31 -0.86 23.11
CA HIS A 290 -11.30 -0.29 24.04
C HIS A 290 -11.83 1.06 23.55
N SER A 291 -10.97 1.92 23.01
CA SER A 291 -11.41 3.19 22.42
C SER A 291 -12.22 3.01 21.14
N LEU A 292 -11.89 2.03 20.29
CA LEU A 292 -12.70 1.75 19.09
C LEU A 292 -14.07 1.16 19.44
N LYS A 293 -14.19 0.42 20.54
CA LYS A 293 -15.49 -0.09 21.04
C LYS A 293 -16.49 1.03 21.36
N THR A 294 -16.03 2.25 21.65
CA THR A 294 -16.96 3.38 21.82
C THR A 294 -17.56 3.87 20.51
N LEU A 295 -17.05 3.40 19.37
CA LEU A 295 -17.48 3.75 18.01
C LEU A 295 -18.11 2.57 17.25
N THR A 296 -18.28 1.40 17.86
CA THR A 296 -18.83 0.21 17.15
C THR A 296 -20.27 0.41 16.69
N GLY A 297 -21.04 1.28 17.34
CA GLY A 297 -22.37 1.67 16.89
C GLY A 297 -22.39 2.36 15.52
N GLU A 298 -21.23 2.80 15.03
CA GLU A 298 -21.12 3.56 13.79
C GLU A 298 -21.06 2.72 12.53
N GLY A 299 -20.75 1.42 12.66
CA GLY A 299 -20.66 0.47 11.54
C GLY A 299 -19.86 1.04 10.37
N ASP A 300 -20.55 1.25 9.23
CA ASP A 300 -20.00 1.80 7.99
C ASP A 300 -19.18 3.08 8.19
N GLN A 301 -19.58 3.96 9.11
CA GLN A 301 -18.90 5.22 9.34
C GLN A 301 -17.54 5.02 10.02
N LEU A 302 -17.42 4.04 10.93
CA LEU A 302 -16.13 3.65 11.49
C LEU A 302 -15.23 3.03 10.42
N ASP A 303 -15.78 2.19 9.55
CA ASP A 303 -15.04 1.64 8.41
C ASP A 303 -14.55 2.74 7.46
N LEU A 304 -15.34 3.78 7.19
CA LEU A 304 -14.93 4.93 6.37
C LEU A 304 -13.77 5.71 7.01
N MET A 305 -13.82 5.95 8.32
CA MET A 305 -12.72 6.59 9.07
C MET A 305 -11.43 5.75 9.01
N LEU A 306 -11.53 4.43 9.20
CA LEU A 306 -10.39 3.52 9.16
C LEU A 306 -9.83 3.30 7.75
N GLN A 307 -10.64 3.52 6.72
CA GLN A 307 -10.23 3.44 5.31
C GLN A 307 -9.66 4.75 4.76
N HIS A 308 -9.46 5.77 5.60
CA HIS A 308 -9.04 7.10 5.18
C HIS A 308 -7.88 7.04 4.15
N PRO A 309 -8.13 7.48 2.90
CA PRO A 309 -7.13 7.45 1.86
C PRO A 309 -6.18 8.64 2.04
N HIS A 310 -4.92 8.36 2.37
CA HIS A 310 -3.90 9.40 2.33
C HIS A 310 -3.48 9.61 0.88
N ALA A 311 -3.83 10.78 0.32
CA ALA A 311 -3.72 11.10 -1.10
C ALA A 311 -2.29 11.04 -1.69
N TYR A 312 -1.27 10.86 -0.85
CA TYR A 312 0.12 10.76 -1.30
C TYR A 312 0.51 9.30 -1.55
N ALA A 313 0.32 8.84 -2.79
CA ALA A 313 0.54 7.45 -3.21
C ALA A 313 1.95 6.90 -2.88
N ARG A 314 2.95 7.78 -2.73
CA ARG A 314 4.34 7.41 -2.42
C ARG A 314 4.60 7.18 -0.92
N LEU A 315 3.90 7.88 -0.04
CA LEU A 315 4.05 7.76 1.43
C LEU A 315 2.77 7.21 2.05
N ARG A 316 2.43 5.98 1.68
CA ARG A 316 1.27 5.30 2.26
C ARG A 316 1.52 5.05 3.76
N PRO A 317 0.61 5.44 4.65
CA PRO A 317 0.74 5.27 6.09
C PRO A 317 1.09 3.86 6.55
N GLU A 318 0.45 2.86 5.96
CA GLU A 318 0.65 1.45 6.28
C GLU A 318 2.08 1.01 5.93
N THR A 319 2.62 1.49 4.81
CA THR A 319 4.01 1.25 4.41
C THR A 319 4.96 2.02 5.32
N CYS A 320 4.59 3.23 5.75
CA CYS A 320 5.39 4.02 6.67
C CYS A 320 5.51 3.34 8.04
N LEU A 321 4.38 2.89 8.59
CA LEU A 321 4.34 2.10 9.82
C LEU A 321 5.18 0.83 9.68
N LEU A 322 4.95 0.04 8.63
CA LEU A 322 5.69 -1.20 8.37
C LEU A 322 7.20 -0.97 8.32
N ALA A 323 7.68 -0.07 7.46
CA ALA A 323 9.12 0.10 7.23
C ALA A 323 9.83 0.67 8.46
N THR A 324 9.22 1.65 9.12
CA THR A 324 9.81 2.29 10.31
C THR A 324 9.83 1.32 11.48
N ALA A 325 8.71 0.63 11.74
CA ALA A 325 8.62 -0.32 12.84
C ALA A 325 9.49 -1.54 12.60
N ALA A 326 9.56 -2.08 11.37
CA ALA A 326 10.44 -3.19 11.05
C ALA A 326 11.92 -2.84 11.30
N ALA A 327 12.34 -1.63 10.88
CA ALA A 327 13.69 -1.15 11.14
C ALA A 327 14.02 -1.08 12.63
N HIS A 328 13.13 -0.49 13.43
CA HIS A 328 13.36 -0.26 14.87
C HIS A 328 13.15 -1.50 15.74
N CYS A 329 12.28 -2.43 15.32
CA CYS A 329 12.04 -3.68 16.03
C CYS A 329 12.93 -4.83 15.55
N GLY A 330 13.79 -4.61 14.54
CA GLY A 330 14.66 -5.63 13.98
C GLY A 330 13.90 -6.75 13.27
N LEU A 331 12.77 -6.43 12.63
CA LEU A 331 11.97 -7.40 11.89
C LEU A 331 12.46 -7.50 10.44
N ASP A 332 12.50 -8.72 9.93
CA ASP A 332 12.75 -8.96 8.51
C ASP A 332 11.47 -8.74 7.71
N ILE A 333 11.55 -7.89 6.68
CA ILE A 333 10.43 -7.63 5.79
C ILE A 333 10.36 -8.77 4.77
N PRO A 334 9.21 -9.42 4.54
CA PRO A 334 9.08 -10.44 3.50
C PRO A 334 9.31 -9.87 2.09
N ALA A 335 9.90 -10.69 1.21
CA ALA A 335 10.30 -10.29 -0.15
C ALA A 335 9.20 -9.59 -0.99
N PRO A 336 7.92 -10.00 -0.95
CA PRO A 336 6.85 -9.31 -1.69
C PRO A 336 6.65 -7.84 -1.30
N LEU A 337 7.11 -7.42 -0.12
CA LEU A 337 6.95 -6.05 0.40
C LEU A 337 8.24 -5.21 0.31
N HIS A 338 9.38 -5.81 -0.07
CA HIS A 338 10.67 -5.11 -0.19
C HIS A 338 10.59 -3.86 -1.06
N GLY A 339 9.92 -3.94 -2.20
CA GLY A 339 9.80 -2.82 -3.13
C GLY A 339 9.09 -1.61 -2.53
N GLU A 340 8.07 -1.84 -1.71
CA GLU A 340 7.27 -0.79 -1.07
C GLU A 340 8.03 -0.14 0.09
N ALA A 341 8.64 -0.96 0.95
CA ALA A 341 9.48 -0.48 2.05
C ALA A 341 10.69 0.31 1.53
N ARG A 342 11.37 -0.21 0.50
CA ARG A 342 12.49 0.46 -0.17
C ARG A 342 12.07 1.80 -0.76
N GLY A 343 10.93 1.85 -1.48
CA GLY A 343 10.42 3.08 -2.08
C GLY A 343 10.14 4.16 -1.03
N MET A 344 9.43 3.79 0.04
CA MET A 344 9.13 4.70 1.16
C MET A 344 10.42 5.22 1.82
N LEU A 345 11.38 4.34 2.14
CA LEU A 345 12.63 4.74 2.81
C LEU A 345 13.51 5.61 1.88
N ALA A 346 13.52 5.32 0.58
CA ALA A 346 14.25 6.11 -0.40
C ALA A 346 13.68 7.53 -0.54
N ASP A 347 12.36 7.71 -0.44
CA ASP A 347 11.74 9.04 -0.44
C ASP A 347 12.17 9.88 0.77
N LEU A 348 12.49 9.24 1.91
CA LEU A 348 13.02 9.91 3.09
C LEU A 348 14.51 10.26 2.98
N LEU A 349 15.26 9.65 2.07
CA LEU A 349 16.70 9.89 1.90
C LEU A 349 17.02 11.33 1.47
N ALA A 350 16.10 11.99 0.75
CA ALA A 350 16.29 13.35 0.24
C ALA A 350 16.26 14.43 1.35
N ALA A 351 15.94 14.06 2.58
CA ALA A 351 15.89 14.89 3.77
C ALA A 351 16.49 14.15 4.98
N PRO A 352 16.93 14.84 6.04
CA PRO A 352 17.43 14.18 7.25
C PRO A 352 16.28 13.61 8.09
N MET A 353 15.61 12.56 7.58
CA MET A 353 14.43 11.94 8.21
C MET A 353 14.63 10.46 8.54
N LEU A 354 15.65 9.83 7.98
CA LEU A 354 15.98 8.44 8.30
C LEU A 354 16.63 8.38 9.68
N THR A 355 16.26 7.40 10.49
CA THR A 355 17.09 7.00 11.63
C THR A 355 18.18 6.04 11.15
N GLN A 356 19.18 5.76 12.01
CA GLN A 356 20.21 4.77 11.66
C GLN A 356 19.62 3.38 11.31
N PRO A 357 18.70 2.79 12.12
CA PRO A 357 18.07 1.53 11.74
C PRO A 357 17.32 1.57 10.40
N MET A 358 16.65 2.69 10.08
CA MET A 358 15.95 2.86 8.81
C MET A 358 16.92 2.95 7.62
N ALA A 359 18.03 3.65 7.78
CA ALA A 359 19.10 3.71 6.78
C ALA A 359 19.74 2.34 6.54
N ASP A 360 20.02 1.60 7.60
CA ASP A 360 20.59 0.25 7.50
C ASP A 360 19.62 -0.70 6.79
N LEU A 361 18.33 -0.63 7.11
CA LEU A 361 17.30 -1.38 6.39
C LEU A 361 17.24 -0.99 4.90
N LEU A 362 17.25 0.32 4.57
CA LEU A 362 17.27 0.78 3.19
C LEU A 362 18.47 0.20 2.41
N LEU A 363 19.67 0.25 2.99
CA LEU A 363 20.89 -0.26 2.34
C LEU A 363 20.93 -1.78 2.23
N ARG A 364 20.29 -2.51 3.15
CA ARG A 364 20.09 -3.96 3.02
C ARG A 364 19.13 -4.30 1.87
N LEU A 365 18.04 -3.53 1.72
CA LEU A 365 17.06 -3.72 0.65
C LEU A 365 17.58 -3.26 -0.72
N ASP A 366 18.44 -2.23 -0.74
CA ASP A 366 19.01 -1.64 -1.94
C ASP A 366 20.41 -1.07 -1.65
N PRO A 367 21.47 -1.87 -1.87
CA PRO A 367 22.85 -1.42 -1.68
C PRO A 367 23.23 -0.22 -2.57
N ALA A 368 22.44 0.07 -3.60
CA ALA A 368 22.65 1.20 -4.51
C ALA A 368 21.77 2.43 -4.16
N ALA A 369 21.00 2.41 -3.06
CA ALA A 369 20.07 3.47 -2.70
C ALA A 369 20.70 4.87 -2.64
N LEU A 370 21.95 4.98 -2.19
CA LEU A 370 22.66 6.26 -2.12
C LEU A 370 22.84 6.95 -3.48
N ARG A 371 22.69 6.23 -4.61
CA ARG A 371 22.70 6.84 -5.94
C ARG A 371 21.57 7.86 -6.12
N ALA A 372 20.50 7.78 -5.35
CA ALA A 372 19.43 8.79 -5.36
C ALA A 372 19.89 10.17 -4.85
N LEU A 373 21.00 10.25 -4.11
CA LEU A 373 21.65 11.51 -3.70
C LEU A 373 22.53 12.11 -4.82
N GLY A 374 22.67 11.42 -5.95
CA GLY A 374 23.51 11.83 -7.08
C GLY A 374 24.77 10.97 -7.24
N SER A 375 25.60 11.38 -8.22
CA SER A 375 26.90 10.77 -8.47
C SER A 375 27.89 11.09 -7.35
N ASP A 376 28.73 10.12 -7.01
CA ASP A 376 29.86 10.37 -6.11
C ASP A 376 30.98 11.11 -6.86
N VAL A 377 31.11 12.40 -6.59
CA VAL A 377 32.07 13.28 -7.27
C VAL A 377 33.43 13.33 -6.58
N ALA A 378 33.56 12.80 -5.35
CA ALA A 378 34.77 12.95 -4.56
C ALA A 378 35.97 12.19 -5.17
N PRO A 379 35.88 10.90 -5.54
CA PRO A 379 37.02 10.18 -6.11
C PRO A 379 37.54 10.79 -7.41
N GLY A 380 36.64 11.21 -8.31
CA GLY A 380 37.02 11.84 -9.57
C GLY A 380 37.59 13.25 -9.39
N THR A 381 37.26 13.94 -8.31
CA THR A 381 37.83 15.26 -7.99
C THR A 381 39.21 15.13 -7.36
N ASP A 382 39.39 14.19 -6.43
CA ASP A 382 40.71 13.87 -5.87
C ASP A 382 41.69 13.50 -6.98
N GLN A 383 41.29 12.64 -7.92
CA GLN A 383 42.11 12.25 -9.06
C GLN A 383 42.47 13.43 -9.98
N ARG A 384 41.49 14.27 -10.35
CA ARG A 384 41.71 15.41 -11.26
C ARG A 384 42.62 16.48 -10.66
N LEU A 385 42.54 16.68 -9.35
CA LEU A 385 43.30 17.71 -8.63
C LEU A 385 44.62 17.17 -8.05
N GLY A 386 44.90 15.88 -8.18
CA GLY A 386 46.09 15.25 -7.60
C GLY A 386 46.09 15.23 -6.07
N LEU A 387 44.90 15.18 -5.45
CA LEU A 387 44.74 15.14 -4.00
C LEU A 387 44.80 13.69 -3.47
N PRO A 388 45.20 13.48 -2.20
CA PRO A 388 45.06 12.19 -1.54
C PRO A 388 43.61 11.69 -1.58
N PRO A 389 43.35 10.37 -1.74
CA PRO A 389 42.01 9.83 -1.71
C PRO A 389 41.25 10.18 -0.42
N GLY A 390 40.02 10.66 -0.55
CA GLY A 390 39.16 11.05 0.56
C GLY A 390 39.25 12.54 0.93
N THR A 391 40.18 13.30 0.34
CA THR A 391 40.34 14.73 0.63
C THR A 391 39.07 15.51 0.27
N THR A 392 38.52 15.29 -0.93
CA THR A 392 37.29 15.97 -1.37
C THR A 392 36.10 15.62 -0.46
N ALA A 393 35.99 14.37 0.00
CA ALA A 393 34.93 13.95 0.90
C ALA A 393 35.00 14.66 2.26
N GLN A 394 36.22 14.83 2.79
CA GLN A 394 36.45 15.59 4.02
C GLN A 394 36.08 17.07 3.83
N VAL A 395 36.53 17.70 2.75
CA VAL A 395 36.19 19.10 2.43
C VAL A 395 34.69 19.30 2.30
N LEU A 396 33.98 18.40 1.61
CA LEU A 396 32.53 18.48 1.50
C LEU A 396 31.86 18.42 2.87
N THR A 397 32.34 17.55 3.75
CA THR A 397 31.83 17.42 5.12
C THR A 397 32.09 18.70 5.92
N ASP A 398 33.31 19.23 5.88
CA ASP A 398 33.68 20.46 6.58
C ASP A 398 32.88 21.68 6.07
N LEU A 399 32.65 21.77 4.76
CA LEU A 399 31.82 22.82 4.17
C LEU A 399 30.37 22.72 4.64
N THR A 400 29.80 21.52 4.75
CA THR A 400 28.43 21.34 5.26
C THR A 400 28.26 21.71 6.73
N ALA A 401 29.35 21.70 7.52
CA ALA A 401 29.34 22.16 8.90
C ALA A 401 29.36 23.69 9.03
N GLN A 402 29.66 24.43 7.95
CA GLN A 402 29.71 25.88 7.98
C GLN A 402 28.31 26.50 7.88
N PRO A 403 27.96 27.48 8.74
CA PRO A 403 26.66 28.15 8.71
C PRO A 403 26.31 28.77 7.35
N ALA A 404 27.31 29.26 6.61
CA ALA A 404 27.14 29.85 5.28
C ALA A 404 26.53 28.88 4.25
N PHE A 405 26.70 27.57 4.45
CA PHE A 405 26.20 26.53 3.54
C PHE A 405 25.11 25.65 4.18
N ALA A 406 24.59 26.01 5.35
CA ALA A 406 23.61 25.19 6.10
C ALA A 406 22.35 24.85 5.28
N ASN A 407 21.97 25.73 4.35
CA ASN A 407 20.80 25.56 3.50
C ASN A 407 21.12 24.96 2.11
N ASP A 408 22.38 24.74 1.76
CA ASP A 408 22.75 24.16 0.47
C ASP A 408 22.42 22.65 0.46
N ARG A 409 21.38 22.29 -0.28
CA ARG A 409 20.92 20.91 -0.40
C ARG A 409 21.88 20.07 -1.24
N SER A 410 22.39 20.63 -2.33
CA SER A 410 23.27 19.92 -3.27
C SER A 410 24.60 19.59 -2.63
N LEU A 411 25.17 20.53 -1.87
CA LEU A 411 26.39 20.31 -1.10
C LEU A 411 26.21 19.20 -0.05
N ARG A 412 25.09 19.22 0.71
CA ARG A 412 24.78 18.18 1.69
C ARG A 412 24.63 16.81 1.06
N HIS A 413 23.90 16.72 -0.06
CA HIS A 413 23.73 15.47 -0.79
C HIS A 413 25.07 14.92 -1.29
N ALA A 414 25.94 15.79 -1.83
CA ALA A 414 27.28 15.42 -2.25
C ALA A 414 28.13 14.92 -1.07
N ALA A 415 28.08 15.59 0.08
CA ALA A 415 28.80 15.18 1.29
C ALA A 415 28.33 13.80 1.79
N TRP A 416 27.02 13.58 1.92
CA TRP A 416 26.46 12.28 2.32
C TRP A 416 26.82 11.18 1.32
N ARG A 417 26.74 11.48 0.02
CA ARG A 417 27.10 10.54 -1.03
C ARG A 417 28.57 10.13 -0.96
N ALA A 418 29.48 11.08 -0.76
CA ALA A 418 30.91 10.88 -0.65
C ALA A 418 31.30 10.12 0.64
N ALA A 419 30.57 10.37 1.73
CA ALA A 419 30.76 9.65 2.99
C ALA A 419 30.28 8.18 2.92
N GLY A 420 29.53 7.81 1.88
CA GLY A 420 28.97 6.46 1.73
C GLY A 420 27.93 6.12 2.80
N ARG A 421 27.31 7.12 3.44
CA ARG A 421 26.33 6.95 4.51
C ARG A 421 25.07 7.75 4.20
N ALA A 422 23.92 7.18 4.53
CA ALA A 422 22.66 7.93 4.47
C ALA A 422 22.65 9.03 5.55
N PRO A 423 22.00 10.18 5.31
CA PRO A 423 21.73 11.17 6.35
C PRO A 423 20.83 10.56 7.43
N THR A 424 21.33 10.48 8.66
CA THR A 424 20.56 9.94 9.77
C THR A 424 20.33 10.97 10.88
N VAL A 425 19.18 10.85 11.53
CA VAL A 425 18.79 11.61 12.72
C VAL A 425 18.43 10.66 13.85
N ALA A 426 18.53 11.11 15.11
CA ALA A 426 18.15 10.29 16.25
C ALA A 426 16.64 9.98 16.25
N VAL A 427 15.83 11.01 15.96
CA VAL A 427 14.37 10.93 15.86
C VAL A 427 13.95 11.75 14.64
N PRO A 428 13.09 11.21 13.76
CA PRO A 428 12.60 11.97 12.62
C PRO A 428 11.82 13.21 13.08
N ASP A 429 12.22 14.38 12.57
CA ASP A 429 11.55 15.64 12.86
C ASP A 429 10.66 16.06 11.68
N TYR A 430 9.38 15.76 11.79
CA TYR A 430 8.37 16.16 10.80
C TYR A 430 7.76 17.54 11.09
N TYR A 431 8.31 18.36 11.99
CA TYR A 431 7.77 19.69 12.32
C TYR A 431 7.77 20.63 11.11
N GLY A 432 8.83 20.60 10.30
CA GLY A 432 8.95 21.41 9.08
C GLY A 432 8.24 20.86 7.83
N TRP A 433 7.52 19.73 7.95
CA TRP A 433 6.90 19.06 6.81
C TRP A 433 5.41 19.38 6.68
N SER A 434 4.96 19.49 5.43
CA SER A 434 3.57 19.70 5.04
C SER A 434 2.98 18.52 4.28
N GLY A 435 1.67 18.36 4.39
CA GLY A 435 0.89 17.39 3.62
C GLY A 435 0.13 16.37 4.47
N PRO A 436 -0.74 15.57 3.79
CA PRO A 436 -1.69 14.66 4.43
C PRO A 436 -1.07 13.46 5.16
N ALA A 437 0.20 13.14 4.89
CA ALA A 437 0.89 12.00 5.51
C ALA A 437 1.62 12.39 6.81
N VAL A 438 1.90 13.68 7.02
CA VAL A 438 2.73 14.17 8.14
C VAL A 438 2.20 13.79 9.52
N PRO A 439 0.90 13.94 9.83
CA PRO A 439 0.38 13.54 11.14
C PRO A 439 0.57 12.05 11.38
N THR A 440 0.31 11.22 10.37
CA THR A 440 0.57 9.79 10.49
C THR A 440 2.03 9.49 10.75
N MET A 441 2.97 10.15 10.05
CA MET A 441 4.40 9.92 10.29
C MET A 441 4.84 10.30 11.72
N ARG A 442 4.30 11.40 12.25
CA ARG A 442 4.49 11.79 13.66
C ARG A 442 3.90 10.75 14.61
N VAL A 443 2.70 10.26 14.32
CA VAL A 443 2.02 9.22 15.11
C VAL A 443 2.76 7.89 15.05
N VAL A 444 3.31 7.48 13.91
CA VAL A 444 4.14 6.27 13.80
C VAL A 444 5.36 6.39 14.70
N SER A 445 6.04 7.53 14.68
CA SER A 445 7.20 7.77 15.55
C SER A 445 6.81 7.74 17.03
N ALA A 446 5.69 8.36 17.40
CA ALA A 446 5.15 8.32 18.75
C ALA A 446 4.70 6.92 19.17
N THR A 447 4.13 6.13 18.26
CA THR A 447 3.79 4.71 18.50
C THR A 447 5.05 3.94 18.90
N LEU A 448 6.15 4.11 18.15
CA LEU A 448 7.42 3.44 18.44
C LEU A 448 8.08 3.93 19.73
N VAL A 449 7.98 5.23 20.03
CA VAL A 449 8.44 5.78 21.32
C VAL A 449 7.62 5.22 22.48
N HIS A 450 6.30 5.15 22.32
CA HIS A 450 5.39 4.58 23.33
C HIS A 450 5.69 3.10 23.59
N ALA A 451 6.00 2.33 22.55
CA ALA A 451 6.41 0.92 22.66
C ALA A 451 7.86 0.72 23.12
N GLY A 452 8.65 1.79 23.28
CA GLY A 452 10.07 1.71 23.65
C GLY A 452 11.00 1.23 22.53
N ALA A 453 10.52 1.13 21.29
CA ALA A 453 11.31 0.75 20.11
C ALA A 453 12.13 1.91 19.53
N LEU A 454 11.72 3.16 19.82
CA LEU A 454 12.42 4.38 19.44
C LEU A 454 12.63 5.24 20.69
N GLN A 455 13.82 5.82 20.86
CA GLN A 455 14.06 6.77 21.95
C GLN A 455 13.46 8.14 21.59
N PRO A 456 12.86 8.88 22.53
CA PRO A 456 12.41 10.25 22.26
C PRO A 456 13.62 11.18 22.02
N PRO A 457 13.40 12.38 21.47
CA PRO A 457 14.44 13.40 21.37
C PRO A 457 15.04 13.70 22.76
N PRO A 458 16.35 13.97 22.90
CA PRO A 458 17.00 14.15 24.21
C PRO A 458 16.38 15.25 25.09
N SER A 459 15.70 16.22 24.47
CA SER A 459 15.03 17.33 25.16
C SER A 459 13.65 16.99 25.71
N LEU A 460 13.14 15.77 25.50
CA LEU A 460 11.79 15.36 25.86
C LEU A 460 11.79 13.98 26.52
N THR A 461 10.92 13.83 27.52
CA THR A 461 10.57 12.50 28.04
C THR A 461 9.66 11.76 27.06
N THR A 462 9.59 10.42 27.19
CA THR A 462 8.65 9.57 26.42
C THR A 462 7.22 10.09 26.54
N THR A 463 6.77 10.38 27.76
CA THR A 463 5.41 10.88 28.03
C THR A 463 5.16 12.21 27.34
N GLU A 464 6.09 13.18 27.42
CA GLU A 464 5.92 14.47 26.76
C GLU A 464 5.86 14.34 25.24
N TYR A 465 6.72 13.50 24.65
CA TYR A 465 6.72 13.29 23.20
C TYR A 465 5.41 12.63 22.74
N VAL A 466 4.95 11.58 23.43
CA VAL A 466 3.69 10.89 23.14
C VAL A 466 2.50 11.83 23.34
N THR A 467 2.44 12.57 24.45
CA THR A 467 1.37 13.54 24.71
C THR A 467 1.33 14.64 23.65
N ARG A 468 2.49 15.14 23.19
CA ARG A 468 2.54 16.09 22.06
C ARG A 468 1.92 15.50 20.80
N ALA A 469 2.25 14.26 20.46
CA ALA A 469 1.67 13.58 19.30
C ALA A 469 0.17 13.31 19.47
N GLN A 470 -0.28 12.93 20.67
CA GLN A 470 -1.71 12.74 20.96
C GLN A 470 -2.50 14.06 20.89
N ARG A 471 -1.93 15.18 21.34
CA ARG A 471 -2.54 16.52 21.18
C ARG A 471 -2.74 16.92 19.73
N LEU A 472 -1.89 16.43 18.81
CA LEU A 472 -2.13 16.63 17.38
C LEU A 472 -3.44 15.97 16.90
N LEU A 473 -3.87 14.91 17.59
CA LEU A 473 -5.09 14.16 17.27
C LEU A 473 -6.28 14.57 18.15
N ALA A 474 -6.05 15.44 19.13
CA ALA A 474 -7.01 15.91 20.12
C ALA A 474 -6.71 17.38 20.49
N PRO A 475 -6.95 18.34 19.57
CA PRO A 475 -6.68 19.76 19.83
C PRO A 475 -7.51 20.32 21.00
N ASN A 476 -7.06 21.44 21.59
CA ASN A 476 -7.69 22.01 22.78
C ASN A 476 -8.65 23.16 22.39
N PHE A 477 -9.90 22.78 22.14
CA PHE A 477 -10.96 23.64 21.63
C PHE A 477 -11.37 24.80 22.54
N ASP A 478 -11.14 24.67 23.85
CA ASP A 478 -11.56 25.66 24.84
C ASP A 478 -10.95 27.05 24.59
N THR A 479 -9.79 27.12 23.93
CA THR A 479 -9.04 28.38 23.79
C THR A 479 -9.33 29.18 22.52
N HIS A 480 -9.83 28.55 21.44
CA HIS A 480 -9.99 29.22 20.15
C HIS A 480 -11.43 29.22 19.62
N ALA A 481 -12.20 28.15 19.79
CA ALA A 481 -13.62 28.18 19.45
C ALA A 481 -14.35 29.20 20.34
N ALA A 482 -14.11 29.18 21.65
CA ALA A 482 -14.66 30.19 22.57
C ALA A 482 -14.24 31.63 22.21
N ARG A 483 -13.00 31.83 21.74
CA ARG A 483 -12.49 33.15 21.31
C ARG A 483 -13.18 33.62 20.02
N TRP A 484 -13.31 32.73 19.05
CA TRP A 484 -13.95 33.01 17.77
C TRP A 484 -15.48 33.26 17.92
N PHE A 485 -16.18 32.49 18.77
CA PHE A 485 -17.58 32.75 19.09
C PHE A 485 -17.76 34.09 19.81
N ALA A 486 -16.85 34.45 20.72
CA ALA A 486 -16.86 35.77 21.36
C ALA A 486 -16.63 36.92 20.36
N GLU A 487 -15.78 36.73 19.36
CA GLU A 487 -15.51 37.71 18.29
C GLU A 487 -16.70 37.88 17.33
N ARG A 488 -17.46 36.82 17.04
CA ARG A 488 -18.65 36.87 16.17
C ARG A 488 -19.95 37.24 16.87
N GLN A 489 -20.11 36.90 18.14
CA GLN A 489 -21.25 37.36 18.94
C GLN A 489 -21.07 38.80 19.45
N SER A 490 -19.89 39.39 19.31
CA SER A 490 -19.69 40.82 19.51
C SER A 490 -20.42 41.61 18.41
N PRO A 491 -21.45 42.40 18.74
CA PRO A 491 -22.27 43.13 17.75
C PRO A 491 -21.51 44.22 16.97
N VAL A 492 -20.21 44.39 17.21
CA VAL A 492 -19.36 45.42 16.61
C VAL A 492 -18.89 45.03 15.20
N SER A 493 -18.87 43.74 14.83
CA SER A 493 -18.39 43.28 13.51
C SER A 493 -19.48 43.26 12.41
N ALA A 494 -20.77 43.27 12.78
CA ALA A 494 -21.88 43.33 11.81
C ALA A 494 -22.11 44.73 11.20
N ALA A 495 -21.51 45.79 11.77
CA ALA A 495 -21.64 47.16 11.26
C ALA A 495 -20.58 47.56 10.21
N GLY A 496 -19.59 46.70 9.94
CA GLY A 496 -18.43 47.06 9.11
C GLY A 496 -18.53 46.77 7.60
N SER A 497 -19.62 46.18 7.12
CA SER A 497 -19.76 45.79 5.71
C SER A 497 -20.92 46.46 4.97
N GLN A 498 -21.16 47.75 5.24
CA GLN A 498 -21.76 48.64 4.24
C GLN A 498 -20.64 49.28 3.43
N ARG A 499 -20.22 48.59 2.35
CA ARG A 499 -19.52 49.26 1.25
C ARG A 499 -20.51 50.21 0.60
N SER A 500 -20.29 51.51 0.82
CA SER A 500 -20.84 52.58 0.02
C SER A 500 -20.64 52.28 -1.48
N LEU A 501 -21.75 52.14 -2.19
CA LEU A 501 -21.77 52.26 -3.65
C LEU A 501 -21.45 53.73 -4.00
N PRO A 502 -20.61 54.01 -5.01
CA PRO A 502 -20.40 55.36 -5.47
C PRO A 502 -21.62 55.83 -6.27
N ASP A 503 -22.12 57.02 -5.94
CA ASP A 503 -23.16 57.73 -6.67
C ASP A 503 -22.78 57.92 -8.15
N ARG A 504 -23.77 57.70 -9.03
CA ARG A 504 -23.89 58.30 -10.35
C ARG A 504 -25.30 58.81 -10.56
#